data_AF-A0A7V5C4L4-F1
#
_entry.id   AF-A0A7V5C4L4-F1
#
_cell.length_a   1.000
_cell.length_b   1.000
_cell.length_c   1.000
_cell.angle_alpha   90.00
_cell.angle_beta   90.00
_cell.angle_gamma   90.00
#
_symmetry.space_group_name_H-M   'P 1'
#
loop_
_entity.id
_entity.type
_entity.pdbx_description
1 polymer ?
#
loop_
_entity_poly.entity_id
_entity_poly.type
_entity_poly.pdbx_seq_one_letter_code
_entity_poly.pdbx_strand_id
1 'polypeptide(L)'
;MPRAVVGRYRIARYRAASRNNVDVATDDARTWLARTPDTFRVVPAHRGPVPVGVEVVDDLAPVAPTLPDVDAVVWARVARRRFGTIVEEPLVDPVGVVATGEAIAEIGRSDGDVVAVFDGLWAAGRRLGLVPVPGRATRPVRRDPIARPSVVVCSLVPMHDVGGGSRGARLAVEFLRRGHHVTFVAAHGAMGTDLGLRFVHPDLDQRYLWDFEPSELVARARDPAMVLVEAPVSEFAAVAGKLRSAGYPVVYDVIDRWADPSLGWDWYDASVEEALVASADAVVASAPDLLPNPSAVLVPNAVDDAAFGGADADLPSDLPASEGPLIGYHGSLYGPWFDWEALRRVAEAFPDGAVVVIGDVPPDVPRLPGNVHLLGPRPQPELPAYLRRFAVGLVPFVVSEVSHAVSPLKVYEYLASGVPVAAPPLRALEGIAGVHVADDLVDAVRAALVGPPVDREQALREHSWTDRCRTILGLAGRDLDPAVERPVAVPIRPAIHWPPSERLGGGRR
;
A
#
# COMPACT_ATOMS: atom_id res chain seq x y z
N MET A 1 4.45 2.80 26.52
CA MET A 1 4.70 2.39 25.13
C MET A 1 4.67 3.62 24.23
N PRO A 2 5.55 3.71 23.22
CA PRO A 2 5.73 4.89 22.39
C PRO A 2 4.54 5.20 21.54
N ARG A 3 4.36 6.49 21.25
CA ARG A 3 3.15 7.01 20.63
C ARG A 3 3.23 7.20 19.10
N ALA A 4 4.38 6.96 18.45
CA ALA A 4 4.48 7.14 17.00
C ALA A 4 5.67 6.41 16.36
N VAL A 5 5.49 6.01 15.10
CA VAL A 5 6.59 5.88 14.13
C VAL A 5 6.78 7.25 13.50
N VAL A 6 7.98 7.83 13.59
CA VAL A 6 8.22 9.23 13.18
C VAL A 6 9.04 9.35 11.88
N GLY A 7 9.53 8.25 11.30
CA GLY A 7 10.10 8.33 9.95
C GLY A 7 10.86 7.10 9.47
N ARG A 8 11.25 7.15 8.19
CA ARG A 8 12.05 6.17 7.47
C ARG A 8 13.29 6.87 6.88
N TYR A 9 14.48 6.32 7.13
CA TYR A 9 15.77 7.01 6.98
C TYR A 9 16.64 6.33 5.93
N ARG A 10 17.44 7.11 5.19
CA ARG A 10 18.30 6.67 4.09
C ARG A 10 19.76 6.61 4.57
N ILE A 11 20.41 5.44 4.50
CA ILE A 11 21.88 5.33 4.69
C ILE A 11 22.52 5.12 3.31
N ALA A 12 23.33 6.09 2.87
CA ALA A 12 24.09 5.99 1.62
C ALA A 12 25.43 5.27 1.87
N ARG A 13 25.72 4.21 1.10
CA ARG A 13 27.09 3.66 1.04
C ARG A 13 27.91 4.43 0.01
N TYR A 14 28.98 5.07 0.47
CA TYR A 14 29.84 5.96 -0.32
C TYR A 14 30.55 5.30 -1.52
N ARG A 15 30.51 3.96 -1.68
CA ARG A 15 31.23 3.25 -2.76
C ARG A 15 30.39 2.42 -3.72
N ALA A 16 29.08 2.21 -3.51
CA ALA A 16 28.35 1.19 -4.27
C ALA A 16 26.96 1.58 -4.81
N ALA A 17 26.53 2.85 -4.71
CA ALA A 17 25.22 3.30 -5.19
C ALA A 17 23.99 2.47 -4.69
N SER A 18 24.15 1.66 -3.64
CA SER A 18 23.07 0.90 -3.01
C SER A 18 22.37 1.75 -1.95
N ARG A 19 21.04 1.86 -2.04
CA ARG A 19 20.16 2.69 -1.21
C ARG A 19 19.36 1.80 -0.25
N ASN A 20 19.42 2.04 1.07
CA ASN A 20 18.65 1.28 2.06
C ASN A 20 17.83 2.19 2.97
N ASN A 21 16.62 1.73 3.32
CA ASN A 21 15.69 2.41 4.22
C ASN A 21 15.75 1.77 5.62
N VAL A 22 15.79 2.59 6.68
CA VAL A 22 15.82 2.19 8.10
C VAL A 22 14.63 2.83 8.82
N ASP A 23 13.93 2.09 9.68
CA ASP A 23 12.82 2.62 10.48
C ASP A 23 13.33 3.14 11.84
N VAL A 24 12.71 4.21 12.36
CA VAL A 24 13.06 4.84 13.66
C VAL A 24 11.82 4.94 14.54
N ALA A 25 11.98 4.63 15.83
CA ALA A 25 10.91 4.58 16.82
C ALA A 25 11.21 5.49 18.02
N THR A 26 10.20 6.17 18.58
CA THR A 26 10.44 7.25 19.56
C THR A 26 10.54 6.85 21.02
N ASP A 27 9.99 5.73 21.51
CA ASP A 27 9.82 5.61 22.98
C ASP A 27 9.75 4.18 23.61
N ASP A 28 10.19 3.10 22.95
CA ASP A 28 10.28 1.75 23.57
C ASP A 28 11.09 0.76 22.71
N ALA A 29 12.41 0.86 22.81
CA ALA A 29 13.34 -0.04 22.13
C ALA A 29 13.29 -1.49 22.67
N ARG A 30 12.77 -1.72 23.89
CA ARG A 30 12.73 -3.03 24.57
C ARG A 30 11.73 -3.97 23.88
N THR A 31 10.52 -3.46 23.64
CA THR A 31 9.46 -4.18 22.93
C THR A 31 9.86 -4.50 21.49
N TRP A 32 10.60 -3.59 20.83
CA TRP A 32 11.10 -3.79 19.46
C TRP A 32 12.18 -4.89 19.37
N LEU A 33 13.19 -4.87 20.25
CA LEU A 33 14.26 -5.88 20.25
C LEU A 33 13.76 -7.30 20.60
N ALA A 34 12.78 -7.42 21.50
CA ALA A 34 12.26 -8.71 21.96
C ALA A 34 11.32 -9.40 20.95
N ARG A 35 10.73 -8.66 20.00
CA ARG A 35 9.63 -9.13 19.14
C ARG A 35 9.95 -9.12 17.66
N THR A 36 11.21 -8.79 17.33
CA THR A 36 11.72 -8.78 15.97
C THR A 36 12.88 -9.78 15.81
N PRO A 37 12.64 -11.08 15.99
CA PRO A 37 13.59 -12.09 15.56
C PRO A 37 13.50 -12.17 14.03
N ASP A 38 14.24 -11.30 13.34
CA ASP A 38 14.75 -11.45 11.97
C ASP A 38 14.29 -10.36 11.01
N THR A 39 15.06 -9.26 10.94
CA THR A 39 15.04 -8.36 9.78
C THR A 39 16.44 -7.96 9.32
N PHE A 40 16.73 -8.43 8.10
CA PHE A 40 17.79 -8.12 7.14
C PHE A 40 19.13 -8.88 7.23
N ARG A 41 19.46 -9.50 6.09
CA ARG A 41 20.73 -10.13 5.72
C ARG A 41 21.31 -9.34 4.54
N VAL A 42 22.53 -8.81 4.65
CA VAL A 42 23.29 -8.29 3.50
C VAL A 42 24.73 -8.77 3.63
N VAL A 43 25.18 -9.60 2.68
CA VAL A 43 26.55 -10.14 2.60
C VAL A 43 27.43 -9.13 1.84
N PRO A 44 28.53 -8.60 2.39
CA PRO A 44 29.49 -7.80 1.63
C PRO A 44 30.62 -8.66 1.06
N ALA A 45 30.84 -8.55 -0.24
CA ALA A 45 32.06 -9.03 -0.90
C ALA A 45 33.19 -8.02 -0.72
N HIS A 46 34.28 -8.49 -0.10
CA HIS A 46 35.63 -7.93 0.02
C HIS A 46 35.95 -6.76 0.98
N ARG A 47 37.17 -6.91 1.54
CA ARG A 47 37.81 -6.19 2.65
C ARG A 47 38.82 -5.16 2.14
N GLY A 48 38.79 -3.93 2.66
CA GLY A 48 39.86 -2.94 2.51
C GLY A 48 39.56 -1.65 3.31
N PRO A 49 40.58 -0.96 3.87
CA PRO A 49 40.37 0.11 4.85
C PRO A 49 40.09 1.47 4.19
N VAL A 50 39.29 2.33 4.85
CA VAL A 50 38.96 3.70 4.41
C VAL A 50 39.16 4.70 5.57
N PRO A 51 39.67 5.93 5.31
CA PRO A 51 40.04 6.92 6.33
C PRO A 51 38.86 7.78 6.82
N VAL A 52 38.99 8.23 8.07
CA VAL A 52 37.98 8.87 8.95
C VAL A 52 37.77 10.36 8.66
N GLY A 53 36.54 10.85 8.87
CA GLY A 53 36.23 12.28 8.86
C GLY A 53 34.84 12.58 9.44
N VAL A 54 34.65 12.32 10.74
CA VAL A 54 33.52 12.80 11.56
C VAL A 54 34.12 13.64 12.69
N GLU A 55 33.59 14.84 12.91
CA GLU A 55 34.03 15.73 14.00
C GLU A 55 33.02 15.59 15.15
N VAL A 56 33.48 15.09 16.29
CA VAL A 56 32.68 14.90 17.51
C VAL A 56 32.59 16.25 18.23
N VAL A 57 31.40 16.80 18.37
CA VAL A 57 31.18 18.04 19.12
C VAL A 57 30.58 17.70 20.49
N ASP A 58 31.44 17.77 21.50
CA ASP A 58 31.24 17.61 22.94
C ASP A 58 30.86 16.20 23.47
N ASP A 59 31.67 15.73 24.42
CA ASP A 59 31.42 14.59 25.31
C ASP A 59 30.17 14.84 26.14
N LEU A 60 29.01 14.39 25.64
CA LEU A 60 27.84 14.22 26.48
C LEU A 60 28.08 12.96 27.32
N ALA A 61 28.34 13.17 28.62
CA ALA A 61 28.43 12.11 29.61
C ALA A 61 27.32 11.06 29.39
N PRO A 62 27.62 9.75 29.56
CA PRO A 62 26.65 8.70 29.33
C PRO A 62 25.40 8.95 30.16
N VAL A 63 24.29 9.29 29.50
CA VAL A 63 22.98 9.19 30.13
C VAL A 63 22.73 7.70 30.28
N ALA A 64 22.96 7.19 31.49
CA ALA A 64 22.61 5.82 31.84
C ALA A 64 21.15 5.59 31.43
N PRO A 65 20.84 4.60 30.58
CA PRO A 65 19.46 4.31 30.29
C PRO A 65 18.84 3.76 31.59
N THR A 66 17.83 4.44 32.12
CA THR A 66 16.80 3.78 32.93
C THR A 66 15.95 2.89 32.02
N LEU A 67 16.57 1.89 31.40
CA LEU A 67 15.91 0.79 30.70
C LEU A 67 16.45 -0.51 31.31
N PRO A 68 15.68 -1.19 32.18
CA PRO A 68 16.07 -2.49 32.69
C PRO A 68 16.25 -3.45 31.51
N ASP A 69 17.39 -4.16 31.48
CA ASP A 69 17.76 -5.21 30.50
C ASP A 69 18.23 -4.72 29.10
N VAL A 70 18.71 -3.47 28.97
CA VAL A 70 19.47 -2.99 27.81
C VAL A 70 20.88 -2.59 28.26
N ASP A 71 21.88 -3.41 27.91
CA ASP A 71 23.23 -3.28 28.50
C ASP A 71 24.10 -2.15 27.93
N ALA A 72 23.78 -1.60 26.75
CA ALA A 72 24.51 -0.47 26.18
C ALA A 72 23.72 0.32 25.13
N VAL A 73 23.78 1.65 25.22
CA VAL A 73 23.30 2.61 24.20
C VAL A 73 24.47 3.52 23.89
N VAL A 74 24.83 3.64 22.61
CA VAL A 74 25.90 4.57 22.19
C VAL A 74 25.24 5.79 21.54
N TRP A 75 25.50 6.95 22.14
CA TRP A 75 24.93 8.24 21.75
C TRP A 75 25.94 9.01 20.90
N ALA A 76 25.52 9.56 19.77
CA ALA A 76 26.30 10.59 19.07
C ALA A 76 25.41 11.73 18.60
N ARG A 77 25.98 12.94 18.66
CA ARG A 77 25.44 14.10 17.99
C ARG A 77 26.05 14.18 16.59
N VAL A 78 25.24 13.95 15.56
CA VAL A 78 25.71 14.01 14.17
C VAL A 78 25.79 15.48 13.76
N ALA A 79 26.98 16.08 13.85
CA ALA A 79 27.19 17.46 13.42
C ALA A 79 27.23 17.56 11.88
N ARG A 80 26.71 18.68 11.35
CA ARG A 80 26.70 19.04 9.92
C ARG A 80 28.08 18.92 9.29
N ARG A 81 28.18 18.40 8.06
CA ARG A 81 29.28 18.75 7.14
C ARG A 81 28.76 19.67 6.02
N ARG A 82 29.45 20.79 5.83
CA ARG A 82 29.26 21.75 4.73
C ARG A 82 30.35 21.49 3.68
N PHE A 83 29.97 21.13 2.47
CA PHE A 83 30.85 21.21 1.30
C PHE A 83 30.20 22.12 0.25
N GLY A 84 30.61 23.39 0.21
CA GLY A 84 30.03 24.38 -0.70
C GLY A 84 28.54 24.68 -0.42
N THR A 85 27.72 24.78 -1.48
CA THR A 85 26.28 25.10 -1.42
C THR A 85 25.37 23.89 -1.24
N ILE A 86 25.90 22.67 -1.17
CA ILE A 86 25.11 21.43 -1.09
C ILE A 86 24.91 21.07 0.39
N VAL A 87 23.64 20.88 0.76
CA VAL A 87 23.20 20.40 2.08
C VAL A 87 22.61 19.00 1.89
N GLU A 88 23.22 17.97 2.50
CA GLU A 88 22.68 16.61 2.52
C GLU A 88 21.53 16.51 3.54
N GLU A 89 20.47 15.77 3.17
CA GLU A 89 19.24 15.58 3.95
C GLU A 89 18.73 14.12 3.87
N PRO A 90 17.98 13.64 4.88
CA PRO A 90 17.22 14.43 5.86
C PRO A 90 18.04 15.01 7.03
N LEU A 91 17.62 16.19 7.49
CA LEU A 91 18.04 16.80 8.75
C LEU A 91 17.50 15.95 9.91
N VAL A 92 18.40 15.40 10.72
CA VAL A 92 18.06 14.72 11.97
C VAL A 92 19.13 15.07 13.00
N ASP A 93 18.76 15.92 13.96
CA ASP A 93 19.46 16.02 15.24
C ASP A 93 18.84 14.98 16.19
N PRO A 94 19.60 14.42 17.14
CA PRO A 94 20.52 13.28 17.05
C PRO A 94 19.85 11.88 17.01
N VAL A 95 20.63 10.85 16.61
CA VAL A 95 20.23 9.43 16.56
C VAL A 95 21.20 8.60 17.41
N GLY A 96 20.69 7.79 18.34
CA GLY A 96 21.47 6.79 19.08
C GLY A 96 21.46 5.43 18.38
N VAL A 97 22.58 4.70 18.43
CA VAL A 97 22.66 3.29 17.99
C VAL A 97 22.45 2.39 19.20
N VAL A 98 21.46 1.50 19.10
CA VAL A 98 21.13 0.53 20.16
C VAL A 98 21.50 -0.88 19.68
N ALA A 99 22.25 -1.59 20.52
CA ALA A 99 22.66 -2.98 20.31
C ALA A 99 22.71 -3.73 21.66
N THR A 100 22.67 -5.06 21.63
CA THR A 100 22.79 -5.85 22.87
C THR A 100 24.21 -5.78 23.43
N GLY A 101 24.37 -5.92 24.75
CA GLY A 101 25.69 -5.90 25.39
C GLY A 101 26.65 -6.94 24.83
N GLU A 102 26.12 -8.12 24.47
CA GLU A 102 26.85 -9.19 23.79
C GLU A 102 27.37 -8.75 22.42
N ALA A 103 26.55 -8.07 21.61
CA ALA A 103 26.95 -7.59 20.29
C ALA A 103 28.03 -6.50 20.38
N ILE A 104 27.95 -5.63 21.39
CA ILE A 104 29.00 -4.62 21.64
C ILE A 104 30.28 -5.25 22.18
N ALA A 105 30.18 -6.28 23.03
CA ALA A 105 31.34 -7.02 23.51
C ALA A 105 32.07 -7.76 22.37
N GLU A 106 31.32 -8.30 21.41
CA GLU A 106 31.84 -9.03 20.24
C GLU A 106 32.72 -8.15 19.34
N ILE A 107 32.36 -6.89 19.17
CA ILE A 107 33.11 -5.96 18.29
C ILE A 107 34.25 -5.25 19.01
N GLY A 108 34.35 -5.41 20.34
CA GLY A 108 35.20 -4.60 21.21
C GLY A 108 34.63 -3.18 21.38
N ARG A 109 34.66 -2.64 22.60
CA ARG A 109 34.24 -1.25 22.81
C ARG A 109 35.12 -0.32 21.98
N SER A 110 34.53 0.42 21.05
CA SER A 110 35.17 1.62 20.48
C SER A 110 34.78 2.81 21.34
N ASP A 111 35.78 3.56 21.79
CA ASP A 111 35.64 4.69 22.73
C ASP A 111 34.83 5.85 22.12
N GLY A 112 33.50 5.75 22.14
CA GLY A 112 32.58 6.82 21.74
C GLY A 112 32.41 7.04 20.23
N ASP A 113 33.18 6.37 19.37
CA ASP A 113 33.02 6.46 17.92
C ASP A 113 31.83 5.60 17.43
N VAL A 114 30.67 6.25 17.27
CA VAL A 114 29.42 5.61 16.80
C VAL A 114 29.54 4.99 15.42
N VAL A 115 30.40 5.52 14.54
CA VAL A 115 30.61 4.95 13.20
C VAL A 115 31.39 3.65 13.31
N ALA A 116 32.44 3.62 14.15
CA ALA A 116 33.18 2.40 14.42
C ALA A 116 32.30 1.32 15.11
N VAL A 117 31.42 1.72 16.03
CA VAL A 117 30.43 0.81 16.64
C VAL A 117 29.48 0.25 15.58
N PHE A 118 28.92 1.11 14.72
CA PHE A 118 28.01 0.70 13.65
C PHE A 118 28.71 -0.25 12.67
N ASP A 119 29.90 0.10 12.20
CA ASP A 119 30.67 -0.70 11.23
C ASP A 119 31.14 -2.03 11.83
N GLY A 120 31.54 -2.04 13.11
CA GLY A 120 31.90 -3.24 13.84
C GLY A 120 30.71 -4.19 13.98
N LEU A 121 29.57 -3.69 14.46
CA LEU A 121 28.33 -4.48 14.62
C LEU A 121 27.85 -5.00 13.28
N TRP A 122 27.94 -4.18 12.24
CA TRP A 122 27.63 -4.57 10.88
C TRP A 122 28.56 -5.66 10.36
N ALA A 123 29.88 -5.53 10.56
CA ALA A 123 30.87 -6.51 10.13
C ALA A 123 30.73 -7.86 10.86
N ALA A 124 30.30 -7.82 12.12
CA ALA A 124 29.94 -8.99 12.92
C ALA A 124 28.56 -9.59 12.54
N GLY A 125 27.83 -8.99 11.60
CA GLY A 125 26.50 -9.45 11.20
C GLY A 125 25.43 -9.28 12.28
N ARG A 126 25.68 -8.41 13.27
CA ARG A 126 24.76 -8.10 14.37
C ARG A 126 23.73 -7.07 13.93
N ARG A 127 22.57 -7.10 14.58
CA ARG A 127 21.44 -6.21 14.27
C ARG A 127 21.56 -4.87 14.98
N LEU A 128 21.01 -3.84 14.35
CA LEU A 128 21.16 -2.45 14.76
C LEU A 128 19.77 -1.80 14.86
N GLY A 129 19.51 -1.10 15.97
CA GLY A 129 18.36 -0.20 16.12
C GLY A 129 18.81 1.26 16.12
N LEU A 130 18.01 2.14 15.52
CA LEU A 130 18.20 3.59 15.59
C LEU A 130 17.08 4.19 16.45
N VAL A 131 17.46 4.98 17.47
CA VAL A 131 16.51 5.64 18.38
C VAL A 131 16.74 7.15 18.31
N PRO A 132 15.70 7.98 18.12
CA PRO A 132 15.84 9.43 18.13
C PRO A 132 16.08 9.91 19.56
N VAL A 133 16.95 10.91 19.74
CA VAL A 133 17.18 11.50 21.06
C VAL A 133 16.03 12.47 21.39
N PRO A 134 15.49 12.46 22.63
CA PRO A 134 14.47 13.42 23.04
C PRO A 134 15.01 14.86 22.96
N GLY A 135 14.58 15.59 21.94
CA GLY A 135 14.96 16.98 21.64
C GLY A 135 14.18 17.44 20.40
N ARG A 136 13.96 18.76 20.24
CA ARG A 136 13.10 19.38 19.19
C ARG A 136 13.11 18.56 17.90
N ALA A 137 12.05 17.78 17.68
CA ALA A 137 11.90 16.99 16.47
C ALA A 137 11.88 17.95 15.28
N THR A 138 12.95 17.96 14.50
CA THR A 138 12.94 18.60 13.19
C THR A 138 12.27 17.62 12.25
N ARG A 139 11.18 18.07 11.59
CA ARG A 139 10.51 17.28 10.57
C ARG A 139 11.55 16.90 9.51
N PRO A 140 11.72 15.62 9.15
CA PRO A 140 12.65 15.22 8.11
C PRO A 140 12.18 15.81 6.77
N VAL A 141 12.88 16.85 6.32
CA VAL A 141 12.72 17.42 4.98
C VAL A 141 13.60 16.62 4.02
N ARG A 142 13.06 16.29 2.86
CA ARG A 142 13.87 15.82 1.72
C ARG A 142 14.14 17.02 0.83
N ARG A 143 15.40 17.21 0.42
CA ARG A 143 15.81 18.22 -0.56
C ARG A 143 16.37 17.65 -1.84
N ASP A 144 16.42 16.32 -1.97
CA ASP A 144 16.95 15.72 -3.20
C ASP A 144 16.05 16.06 -4.40
N PRO A 145 16.63 16.54 -5.51
CA PRO A 145 15.87 16.86 -6.70
C PRO A 145 15.25 15.59 -7.28
N ILE A 146 14.02 15.70 -7.73
CA ILE A 146 13.27 14.62 -8.37
C ILE A 146 13.47 14.77 -9.88
N ALA A 147 14.24 13.84 -10.45
CA ALA A 147 14.58 13.83 -11.87
C ALA A 147 13.56 13.09 -12.74
N ARG A 148 12.71 12.24 -12.14
CA ARG A 148 11.64 11.51 -12.84
C ARG A 148 10.40 12.38 -12.99
N PRO A 149 9.51 12.08 -13.96
CA PRO A 149 8.17 12.64 -13.98
C PRO A 149 7.48 12.35 -12.64
N SER A 150 6.97 13.39 -11.99
CA SER A 150 6.45 13.33 -10.63
C SER A 150 4.93 13.24 -10.64
N VAL A 151 4.38 12.20 -10.00
CA VAL A 151 2.95 11.99 -9.79
C VAL A 151 2.62 12.16 -8.31
N VAL A 152 1.50 12.80 -8.01
CA VAL A 152 0.94 12.85 -6.66
C VAL A 152 -0.35 12.03 -6.64
N VAL A 153 -0.48 11.12 -5.68
CA VAL A 153 -1.69 10.33 -5.47
C VAL A 153 -2.29 10.71 -4.12
N CYS A 154 -3.46 11.34 -4.13
CA CYS A 154 -4.23 11.71 -2.95
C CYS A 154 -5.30 10.64 -2.68
N SER A 155 -5.14 9.89 -1.60
CA SER A 155 -5.97 8.73 -1.25
C SER A 155 -6.45 8.80 0.21
N LEU A 156 -7.61 8.21 0.51
CA LEU A 156 -8.17 8.27 1.88
C LEU A 156 -7.29 7.55 2.92
N VAL A 157 -6.70 6.42 2.53
CA VAL A 157 -5.94 5.53 3.43
C VAL A 157 -4.51 5.35 2.93
N PRO A 158 -3.54 5.00 3.79
CA PRO A 158 -2.16 4.80 3.38
C PRO A 158 -1.99 3.54 2.53
N MET A 159 -0.91 3.47 1.73
CA MET A 159 -0.67 2.36 0.80
C MET A 159 -0.66 0.96 1.45
N HIS A 160 -0.37 0.87 2.75
CA HIS A 160 -0.29 -0.40 3.48
C HIS A 160 -1.64 -0.87 4.06
N ASP A 161 -2.70 -0.09 3.87
CA ASP A 161 -4.05 -0.49 4.26
C ASP A 161 -4.55 -1.61 3.34
N VAL A 162 -5.06 -2.69 3.93
CA VAL A 162 -5.68 -3.79 3.18
C VAL A 162 -7.19 -3.63 3.27
N GLY A 163 -7.79 -3.14 2.19
CA GLY A 163 -9.22 -2.82 2.12
C GLY A 163 -9.63 -2.09 0.84
N GLY A 164 -10.81 -1.45 0.90
CA GLY A 164 -11.43 -0.72 -0.22
C GLY A 164 -10.60 0.44 -0.76
N GLY A 165 -9.66 0.98 0.03
CA GLY A 165 -8.75 2.05 -0.40
C GLY A 165 -7.47 1.58 -1.10
N SER A 166 -7.37 0.31 -1.51
CA SER A 166 -6.16 -0.22 -2.14
C SER A 166 -5.89 0.31 -3.57
N ARG A 167 -6.88 0.92 -4.24
CA ARG A 167 -6.76 1.44 -5.62
C ARG A 167 -5.61 2.43 -5.78
N GLY A 168 -5.54 3.46 -4.94
CA GLY A 168 -4.46 4.45 -5.02
C GLY A 168 -3.10 3.81 -4.84
N ALA A 169 -3.00 2.80 -3.96
CA ALA A 169 -1.77 2.05 -3.78
C ALA A 169 -1.36 1.27 -5.04
N ARG A 170 -2.33 0.70 -5.79
CA ARG A 170 -2.07 0.03 -7.07
C ARG A 170 -1.57 0.99 -8.14
N LEU A 171 -2.24 2.13 -8.29
CA LEU A 171 -1.83 3.17 -9.23
C LEU A 171 -0.44 3.70 -8.87
N ALA A 172 -0.17 3.95 -7.59
CA ALA A 172 1.16 4.36 -7.12
C ALA A 172 2.23 3.32 -7.45
N VAL A 173 1.99 2.03 -7.18
CA VAL A 173 2.94 0.96 -7.52
C VAL A 173 3.16 0.88 -9.03
N GLU A 174 2.12 1.04 -9.84
CA GLU A 174 2.25 0.99 -11.29
C GLU A 174 2.99 2.20 -11.85
N PHE A 175 2.74 3.42 -11.36
CA PHE A 175 3.54 4.59 -11.74
C PHE A 175 5.02 4.42 -11.40
N LEU A 176 5.35 3.85 -10.24
CA LEU A 176 6.73 3.51 -9.87
C LEU A 176 7.35 2.49 -10.83
N ARG A 177 6.61 1.41 -11.17
CA ARG A 177 7.05 0.39 -12.15
C ARG A 177 7.34 1.01 -13.51
N ARG A 178 6.60 2.06 -13.88
CA ARG A 178 6.74 2.84 -15.12
C ARG A 178 7.72 4.02 -14.99
N GLY A 179 8.58 4.01 -13.98
CA GLY A 179 9.70 4.95 -13.87
C GLY A 179 9.33 6.36 -13.43
N HIS A 180 8.14 6.56 -12.86
CA HIS A 180 7.73 7.83 -12.26
C HIS A 180 8.23 7.93 -10.82
N HIS A 181 8.36 9.16 -10.34
CA HIS A 181 8.38 9.43 -8.91
C HIS A 181 6.93 9.53 -8.41
N VAL A 182 6.65 9.00 -7.22
CA VAL A 182 5.32 9.05 -6.62
C VAL A 182 5.39 9.69 -5.24
N THR A 183 4.61 10.74 -5.03
CA THR A 183 4.23 11.23 -3.69
C THR A 183 2.84 10.72 -3.37
N PHE A 184 2.73 9.77 -2.45
CA PHE A 184 1.46 9.24 -1.96
C PHE A 184 1.02 9.99 -0.70
N VAL A 185 -0.12 10.65 -0.74
CA VAL A 185 -0.65 11.48 0.35
C VAL A 185 -1.94 10.88 0.88
N ALA A 186 -1.90 10.37 2.11
CA ALA A 186 -3.05 9.77 2.78
C ALA A 186 -3.81 10.78 3.66
N ALA A 187 -5.15 10.81 3.57
CA ALA A 187 -5.98 11.67 4.43
C ALA A 187 -6.09 11.14 5.86
N HIS A 188 -6.12 9.82 6.03
CA HIS A 188 -6.33 9.15 7.31
C HIS A 188 -5.22 8.11 7.59
N GLY A 189 -5.22 7.58 8.81
CA GLY A 189 -4.45 6.37 9.14
C GLY A 189 -5.04 5.11 8.49
N ALA A 190 -4.38 3.96 8.68
CA ALA A 190 -4.95 2.68 8.26
C ALA A 190 -6.25 2.39 9.02
N MET A 191 -7.31 2.09 8.27
CA MET A 191 -8.66 1.82 8.73
C MET A 191 -9.05 0.34 8.57
N GLY A 192 -8.42 -0.36 7.63
CA GLY A 192 -8.59 -1.79 7.39
C GLY A 192 -7.54 -2.64 8.10
N THR A 193 -7.30 -3.85 7.57
CA THR A 193 -6.29 -4.77 8.10
C THR A 193 -4.89 -4.26 7.71
N ASP A 194 -4.01 -4.05 8.70
CA ASP A 194 -2.58 -3.87 8.43
C ASP A 194 -1.90 -5.24 8.52
N LEU A 195 -1.53 -5.82 7.38
CA LEU A 195 -0.81 -7.10 7.31
C LEU A 195 0.66 -6.98 7.77
N GLY A 196 1.08 -5.81 8.24
CA GLY A 196 2.48 -5.56 8.56
C GLY A 196 3.30 -5.66 7.28
N LEU A 197 2.88 -4.99 6.20
CA LEU A 197 3.62 -4.92 4.94
C LEU A 197 3.86 -3.44 4.58
N ARG A 198 5.04 -3.10 4.07
CA ARG A 198 5.36 -1.73 3.64
C ARG A 198 6.03 -1.73 2.27
N PHE A 199 5.60 -0.79 1.43
CA PHE A 199 6.20 -0.49 0.14
C PHE A 199 7.49 0.29 0.33
N VAL A 200 8.55 -0.10 -0.39
CA VAL A 200 9.88 0.51 -0.30
C VAL A 200 10.39 0.77 -1.71
N HIS A 201 10.53 2.05 -2.09
CA HIS A 201 11.11 2.42 -3.38
C HIS A 201 11.88 3.75 -3.25
N PRO A 202 13.03 3.95 -3.95
CA PRO A 202 13.81 5.19 -3.87
C PRO A 202 13.03 6.43 -4.33
N ASP A 203 12.13 6.25 -5.30
CA ASP A 203 11.31 7.30 -5.92
C ASP A 203 9.88 7.34 -5.35
N LEU A 204 9.67 6.80 -4.14
CA LEU A 204 8.39 6.85 -3.42
C LEU A 204 8.52 7.69 -2.15
N ASP A 205 7.73 8.75 -2.06
CA ASP A 205 7.49 9.54 -0.86
C ASP A 205 6.08 9.23 -0.34
N GLN A 206 5.96 8.70 0.88
CA GLN A 206 4.66 8.46 1.54
C GLN A 206 4.46 9.50 2.64
N ARG A 207 3.32 10.22 2.60
CA ARG A 207 2.99 11.32 3.50
C ARG A 207 1.55 11.18 3.99
N TYR A 208 1.28 11.78 5.15
CA TYR A 208 -0.08 12.09 5.56
C TYR A 208 -0.40 13.53 5.19
N LEU A 209 -1.67 13.83 5.01
CA LEU A 209 -2.16 15.15 4.60
C LEU A 209 -1.72 16.26 5.57
N TRP A 210 -1.80 16.03 6.88
CA TRP A 210 -1.34 16.98 7.91
C TRP A 210 0.18 17.16 7.97
N ASP A 211 0.93 16.29 7.29
CA ASP A 211 2.39 16.32 7.16
C ASP A 211 2.80 16.43 5.68
N PHE A 212 1.98 17.06 4.84
CA PHE A 212 2.33 17.29 3.43
C PHE A 212 2.24 18.77 3.07
N GLU A 213 3.39 19.32 2.63
CA GLU A 213 3.47 20.68 2.12
C GLU A 213 3.77 20.66 0.62
N PRO A 214 2.82 21.05 -0.25
CA PRO A 214 3.02 21.01 -1.70
C PRO A 214 4.26 21.78 -2.19
N SER A 215 4.63 22.87 -1.49
CA SER A 215 5.81 23.67 -1.83
C SER A 215 7.12 22.89 -1.71
N GLU A 216 7.22 21.91 -0.80
CA GLU A 216 8.41 21.05 -0.67
C GLU A 216 8.58 20.15 -1.89
N LEU A 217 7.48 19.62 -2.43
CA LEU A 217 7.50 18.83 -3.65
C LEU A 217 7.84 19.70 -4.87
N VAL A 218 7.20 20.86 -5.00
CA VAL A 218 7.43 21.81 -6.11
C VAL A 218 8.88 22.28 -6.15
N ALA A 219 9.52 22.47 -4.99
CA ALA A 219 10.93 22.85 -4.93
C ALA A 219 11.89 21.75 -5.46
N ARG A 220 11.46 20.49 -5.50
CA ARG A 220 12.28 19.33 -5.88
C ARG A 220 11.97 18.79 -7.27
N ALA A 221 10.70 18.80 -7.67
CA ALA A 221 10.21 18.20 -8.90
C ALA A 221 10.46 19.09 -10.11
N ARG A 222 11.17 18.56 -11.10
CA ARG A 222 11.48 19.28 -12.35
C ARG A 222 10.51 19.00 -13.49
N ASP A 223 9.78 17.89 -13.42
CA ASP A 223 8.79 17.50 -14.42
C ASP A 223 7.48 17.09 -13.71
N PRO A 224 6.53 18.03 -13.54
CA PRO A 224 5.25 17.77 -12.90
C PRO A 224 4.33 16.98 -13.83
N ALA A 225 4.09 15.70 -13.55
CA ALA A 225 3.32 14.84 -14.43
C ALA A 225 1.80 14.96 -14.18
N MET A 226 1.34 14.78 -12.94
CA MET A 226 -0.09 14.79 -12.59
C MET A 226 -0.34 14.79 -11.07
N VAL A 227 -1.48 15.33 -10.63
CA VAL A 227 -2.12 15.01 -9.34
C VAL A 227 -3.36 14.16 -9.60
N LEU A 228 -3.43 12.97 -9.00
CA LEU A 228 -4.60 12.13 -8.96
C LEU A 228 -5.30 12.30 -7.61
N VAL A 229 -6.57 12.69 -7.63
CA VAL A 229 -7.41 12.84 -6.43
C VAL A 229 -8.48 11.75 -6.45
N GLU A 230 -8.47 10.84 -5.48
CA GLU A 230 -9.46 9.73 -5.42
C GLU A 230 -10.72 10.09 -4.63
N ALA A 231 -10.65 11.05 -3.72
CA ALA A 231 -11.77 11.40 -2.85
C ALA A 231 -11.90 12.92 -2.69
N PRO A 232 -13.13 13.47 -2.62
CA PRO A 232 -13.39 14.90 -2.56
C PRO A 232 -13.21 15.46 -1.14
N VAL A 233 -12.04 15.20 -0.55
CA VAL A 233 -11.64 15.79 0.74
C VAL A 233 -11.25 17.26 0.50
N SER A 234 -11.76 18.17 1.32
CA SER A 234 -11.52 19.63 1.20
C SER A 234 -10.03 19.97 1.07
N GLU A 235 -9.20 19.35 1.89
CA GLU A 235 -7.75 19.55 1.91
C GLU A 235 -7.07 18.96 0.67
N PHE A 236 -7.60 17.87 0.08
CA PHE A 236 -7.12 17.38 -1.21
C PHE A 236 -7.42 18.35 -2.34
N ALA A 237 -8.61 18.96 -2.35
CA ALA A 237 -8.92 20.02 -3.31
C ALA A 237 -7.95 21.22 -3.17
N ALA A 238 -7.62 21.61 -1.94
CA ALA A 238 -6.63 22.66 -1.68
C ALA A 238 -5.21 22.28 -2.14
N VAL A 239 -4.77 21.03 -1.89
CA VAL A 239 -3.49 20.49 -2.37
C VAL A 239 -3.45 20.47 -3.90
N ALA A 240 -4.51 19.96 -4.53
CA ALA A 240 -4.63 19.88 -5.99
C ALA A 240 -4.56 21.27 -6.63
N GLY A 241 -5.27 22.27 -6.10
CA GLY A 241 -5.22 23.65 -6.59
C GLY A 241 -3.81 24.28 -6.51
N LYS A 242 -3.09 24.05 -5.40
CA LYS A 242 -1.69 24.50 -5.24
C LYS A 242 -0.76 23.85 -6.26
N LEU A 243 -0.86 22.53 -6.43
CA LEU A 243 -0.02 21.79 -7.37
C LEU A 243 -0.38 22.10 -8.83
N ARG A 244 -1.66 22.34 -9.14
CA ARG A 244 -2.12 22.80 -10.45
C ARG A 244 -1.49 24.12 -10.85
N SER A 245 -1.45 25.07 -9.92
CA SER A 245 -0.76 26.36 -10.10
C SER A 245 0.75 26.21 -10.31
N ALA A 246 1.33 25.08 -9.90
CA ALA A 246 2.73 24.73 -10.09
C ALA A 246 2.97 23.83 -11.33
N GLY A 247 1.96 23.67 -12.21
CA GLY A 247 2.09 22.97 -13.48
C GLY A 247 1.75 21.47 -13.45
N TYR A 248 1.14 20.96 -12.38
CA TYR A 248 0.59 19.60 -12.36
C TYR A 248 -0.85 19.58 -12.90
N PRO A 249 -1.16 18.88 -14.01
CA PRO A 249 -2.54 18.59 -14.37
C PRO A 249 -3.24 17.82 -13.25
N VAL A 250 -4.49 18.16 -12.96
CA VAL A 250 -5.31 17.50 -11.94
C VAL A 250 -6.29 16.55 -12.60
N VAL A 251 -6.26 15.29 -12.18
CA VAL A 251 -7.26 14.28 -12.54
C VAL A 251 -8.04 13.90 -11.29
N TYR A 252 -9.36 14.03 -11.35
CA TYR A 252 -10.25 13.54 -10.30
C TYR A 252 -10.80 12.16 -10.69
N ASP A 253 -10.56 11.15 -9.86
CA ASP A 253 -10.99 9.77 -10.06
C ASP A 253 -12.19 9.48 -9.15
N VAL A 254 -13.39 9.52 -9.74
CA VAL A 254 -14.64 9.20 -9.05
C VAL A 254 -14.74 7.68 -8.90
N ILE A 255 -14.38 7.21 -7.73
CA ILE A 255 -14.24 5.77 -7.45
C ILE A 255 -15.41 5.17 -6.69
N ASP A 256 -16.19 6.00 -6.04
CA ASP A 256 -17.26 5.63 -5.12
C ASP A 256 -18.33 6.74 -5.10
N ARG A 257 -19.55 6.39 -4.69
CA ARG A 257 -20.64 7.35 -4.52
C ARG A 257 -20.51 8.04 -3.16
N TRP A 258 -19.63 9.03 -3.07
CA TRP A 258 -19.29 9.69 -1.82
C TRP A 258 -20.48 10.33 -1.09
N ALA A 259 -21.52 10.74 -1.81
CA ALA A 259 -22.76 11.22 -1.22
C ALA A 259 -23.51 10.20 -0.35
N ASP A 260 -23.21 8.90 -0.50
CA ASP A 260 -23.74 7.88 0.41
C ASP A 260 -23.06 7.98 1.78
N PRO A 261 -23.81 8.13 2.89
CA PRO A 261 -23.24 8.27 4.23
C PRO A 261 -22.40 7.07 4.68
N SER A 262 -22.58 5.88 4.10
CA SER A 262 -21.75 4.71 4.38
C SER A 262 -20.34 4.81 3.78
N LEU A 263 -20.13 5.73 2.83
CA LEU A 263 -18.87 5.94 2.11
C LEU A 263 -18.21 7.30 2.43
N GLY A 264 -18.94 8.40 2.28
CA GLY A 264 -18.40 9.77 2.50
C GLY A 264 -18.35 10.22 3.96
N TRP A 265 -19.04 9.51 4.85
CA TRP A 265 -19.10 9.76 6.29
C TRP A 265 -19.33 11.25 6.62
N ASP A 266 -18.65 11.80 7.62
CA ASP A 266 -18.77 13.19 8.07
C ASP A 266 -17.80 14.16 7.39
N TRP A 267 -16.83 13.64 6.62
CA TRP A 267 -15.84 14.45 5.91
C TRP A 267 -16.31 14.89 4.51
N TYR A 268 -17.31 14.22 3.94
CA TYR A 268 -17.82 14.50 2.61
C TYR A 268 -18.64 15.79 2.57
N ASP A 269 -18.33 16.63 1.59
CA ASP A 269 -19.08 17.83 1.24
C ASP A 269 -19.31 17.85 -0.28
N ALA A 270 -20.56 17.84 -0.70
CA ALA A 270 -20.94 17.84 -2.12
C ALA A 270 -20.38 19.05 -2.87
N SER A 271 -20.26 20.22 -2.21
CA SER A 271 -19.72 21.42 -2.84
C SER A 271 -18.22 21.28 -3.18
N VAL A 272 -17.49 20.43 -2.44
CA VAL A 272 -16.08 20.13 -2.71
C VAL A 272 -15.96 19.21 -3.92
N GLU A 273 -16.82 18.19 -4.02
CA GLU A 273 -16.86 17.31 -5.18
C GLU A 273 -17.24 18.08 -6.45
N GLU A 274 -18.28 18.91 -6.39
CA GLU A 274 -18.69 19.79 -7.49
C GLU A 274 -17.55 20.72 -7.93
N ALA A 275 -16.83 21.30 -6.98
CA ALA A 275 -15.67 22.15 -7.28
C ALA A 275 -14.51 21.37 -7.91
N LEU A 276 -14.23 20.14 -7.45
CA LEU A 276 -13.22 19.26 -8.05
C LEU A 276 -13.61 18.87 -9.48
N VAL A 277 -14.86 18.44 -9.70
CA VAL A 277 -15.38 18.10 -11.03
C VAL A 277 -15.29 19.29 -11.99
N ALA A 278 -15.57 20.51 -11.51
CA ALA A 278 -15.52 21.72 -12.32
C ALA A 278 -14.09 22.23 -12.59
N SER A 279 -13.14 21.95 -11.69
CA SER A 279 -11.79 22.54 -11.75
C SER A 279 -10.68 21.57 -12.18
N ALA A 280 -10.92 20.26 -12.16
CA ALA A 280 -9.97 19.27 -12.65
C ALA A 280 -9.73 19.42 -14.15
N ASP A 281 -8.51 19.09 -14.60
CA ASP A 281 -8.17 19.08 -16.02
C ASP A 281 -8.76 17.86 -16.74
N ALA A 282 -9.00 16.76 -15.99
CA ALA A 282 -9.84 15.66 -16.43
C ALA A 282 -10.58 15.01 -15.26
N VAL A 283 -11.73 14.40 -15.55
CA VAL A 283 -12.50 13.60 -14.59
C VAL A 283 -12.65 12.20 -15.15
N VAL A 284 -12.30 11.20 -14.36
CA VAL A 284 -12.52 9.79 -14.69
C VAL A 284 -13.45 9.17 -13.67
N ALA A 285 -14.21 8.15 -14.07
CA ALA A 285 -15.10 7.42 -13.18
C ALA A 285 -14.87 5.92 -13.33
N SER A 286 -14.91 5.18 -12.22
CA SER A 286 -14.66 3.74 -12.26
C SER A 286 -15.86 2.89 -12.69
N ALA A 287 -17.07 3.47 -12.63
CA ALA A 287 -18.32 2.81 -13.01
C ALA A 287 -19.21 3.79 -13.80
N PRO A 288 -20.11 3.30 -14.68
CA PRO A 288 -21.01 4.16 -15.44
C PRO A 288 -21.85 5.10 -14.55
N ASP A 289 -22.36 4.57 -13.44
CA ASP A 289 -23.18 5.29 -12.45
C ASP A 289 -22.41 6.32 -11.59
N LEU A 290 -21.10 6.45 -11.82
CA LEU A 290 -20.23 7.43 -11.17
C LEU A 290 -19.85 8.58 -12.11
N LEU A 291 -20.27 8.57 -13.38
CA LEU A 291 -19.97 9.66 -14.32
C LEU A 291 -20.71 10.94 -13.90
N PRO A 292 -20.02 12.02 -13.47
CA PRO A 292 -20.70 13.21 -12.98
C PRO A 292 -21.21 14.12 -14.11
N ASN A 293 -20.67 13.97 -15.33
CA ASN A 293 -21.07 14.73 -16.51
C ASN A 293 -20.62 14.03 -17.81
N PRO A 294 -21.08 14.45 -19.00
CA PRO A 294 -20.74 13.82 -20.28
C PRO A 294 -19.27 13.95 -20.72
N SER A 295 -18.50 14.87 -20.13
CA SER A 295 -17.06 15.02 -20.43
C SER A 295 -16.18 14.10 -19.59
N ALA A 296 -16.72 13.52 -18.52
CA ALA A 296 -16.00 12.53 -17.72
C ALA A 296 -15.80 11.23 -18.52
N VAL A 297 -14.67 10.58 -18.29
CA VAL A 297 -14.28 9.36 -19.02
C VAL A 297 -14.46 8.14 -18.13
N LEU A 298 -15.19 7.14 -18.62
CA LEU A 298 -15.30 5.85 -17.94
C LEU A 298 -13.95 5.12 -18.04
N VAL A 299 -13.32 4.89 -16.90
CA VAL A 299 -12.08 4.11 -16.78
C VAL A 299 -12.32 3.05 -15.71
N PRO A 300 -12.70 1.81 -16.07
CA PRO A 300 -12.99 0.76 -15.10
C PRO A 300 -11.77 0.34 -14.28
N ASN A 301 -12.00 -0.33 -13.14
CA ASN A 301 -10.92 -0.89 -12.35
C ASN A 301 -10.12 -1.95 -13.13
N ALA A 302 -8.98 -2.33 -12.56
CA ALA A 302 -7.95 -3.08 -13.27
C ALA A 302 -7.30 -4.16 -12.38
N VAL A 303 -6.49 -5.01 -13.01
CA VAL A 303 -5.73 -6.09 -12.39
C VAL A 303 -4.23 -5.89 -12.53
N ASP A 304 -3.47 -6.40 -11.55
CA ASP A 304 -2.01 -6.42 -11.57
C ASP A 304 -1.53 -7.59 -12.42
N ASP A 305 -1.11 -7.30 -13.65
CA ASP A 305 -0.61 -8.26 -14.62
C ASP A 305 0.65 -8.98 -14.12
N ALA A 306 1.52 -8.32 -13.38
CA ALA A 306 2.69 -8.96 -12.79
C ALA A 306 2.29 -9.99 -11.71
N ALA A 307 1.28 -9.69 -10.89
CA ALA A 307 0.82 -10.59 -9.85
C ALA A 307 -0.04 -11.74 -10.40
N PHE A 308 -0.99 -11.45 -11.29
CA PHE A 308 -1.96 -12.43 -11.77
C PHE A 308 -1.55 -13.09 -13.11
N GLY A 309 -0.59 -12.52 -13.85
CA GLY A 309 -0.06 -13.02 -15.12
C GLY A 309 1.08 -14.06 -15.01
N GLY A 310 1.58 -14.34 -13.81
CA GLY A 310 2.66 -15.32 -13.58
C GLY A 310 2.29 -16.80 -13.82
N ALA A 311 3.29 -17.67 -13.81
CA ALA A 311 3.13 -19.13 -13.90
C ALA A 311 2.34 -19.71 -12.70
N ASP A 312 1.91 -20.97 -12.82
CA ASP A 312 1.23 -21.67 -11.73
C ASP A 312 2.14 -21.79 -10.51
N ALA A 313 1.60 -21.39 -9.37
CA ALA A 313 2.22 -21.55 -8.06
C ALA A 313 1.85 -22.91 -7.46
N ASP A 314 2.60 -23.30 -6.43
CA ASP A 314 2.27 -24.48 -5.63
C ASP A 314 0.85 -24.36 -5.06
N LEU A 315 0.20 -25.52 -4.93
CA LEU A 315 -1.15 -25.62 -4.37
C LEU A 315 -1.17 -25.10 -2.93
N PRO A 316 -2.05 -24.13 -2.60
CA PRO A 316 -2.26 -23.75 -1.21
C PRO A 316 -2.73 -24.95 -0.39
N SER A 317 -2.04 -25.21 0.73
CA SER A 317 -2.24 -26.41 1.55
C SER A 317 -3.53 -26.40 2.37
N ASP A 318 -4.19 -25.25 2.45
CA ASP A 318 -5.39 -24.98 3.24
C ASP A 318 -6.67 -24.90 2.39
N LEU A 319 -6.59 -25.19 1.09
CA LEU A 319 -7.78 -25.39 0.26
C LEU A 319 -8.52 -26.68 0.67
N PRO A 320 -9.87 -26.66 0.76
CA PRO A 320 -10.62 -27.86 1.09
C PRO A 320 -10.57 -28.87 -0.05
N ALA A 321 -10.53 -30.16 0.29
CA ALA A 321 -10.85 -31.22 -0.66
C ALA A 321 -12.35 -31.17 -0.98
N SER A 322 -12.71 -31.35 -2.25
CA SER A 322 -14.11 -31.37 -2.71
C SER A 322 -14.25 -32.34 -3.89
N GLU A 323 -15.38 -33.06 -3.92
CA GLU A 323 -15.74 -33.91 -5.06
C GLU A 323 -16.41 -33.10 -6.20
N GLY A 324 -16.92 -31.91 -5.87
CA GLY A 324 -17.52 -30.96 -6.79
C GLY A 324 -16.65 -29.71 -7.04
N PRO A 325 -17.26 -28.64 -7.60
CA PRO A 325 -16.53 -27.42 -7.91
C PRO A 325 -16.12 -26.63 -6.65
N LEU A 326 -14.94 -26.02 -6.70
CA LEU A 326 -14.57 -24.96 -5.76
C LEU A 326 -15.18 -23.64 -6.24
N ILE A 327 -16.06 -23.03 -5.45
CA ILE A 327 -16.72 -21.77 -5.76
C ILE A 327 -16.19 -20.73 -4.77
N GLY A 328 -15.63 -19.62 -5.24
CA GLY A 328 -14.77 -18.80 -4.39
C GLY A 328 -15.13 -17.33 -4.32
N TYR A 329 -15.11 -16.75 -3.12
CA TYR A 329 -15.13 -15.30 -2.89
C TYR A 329 -13.80 -14.85 -2.27
N HIS A 330 -13.29 -13.69 -2.68
CA HIS A 330 -12.29 -12.99 -1.88
C HIS A 330 -12.58 -11.49 -1.78
N GLY A 331 -12.24 -10.90 -0.63
CA GLY A 331 -12.40 -9.47 -0.37
C GLY A 331 -12.93 -9.17 1.03
N SER A 332 -13.35 -7.92 1.25
CA SER A 332 -13.98 -7.51 2.50
C SER A 332 -15.30 -8.28 2.71
N LEU A 333 -15.59 -8.62 3.96
CA LEU A 333 -16.84 -9.27 4.38
C LEU A 333 -17.67 -8.33 5.27
N TYR A 334 -17.30 -7.04 5.31
CA TYR A 334 -17.90 -6.04 6.18
C TYR A 334 -18.86 -5.13 5.41
N GLY A 335 -20.02 -4.89 6.02
CA GLY A 335 -21.00 -3.94 5.54
C GLY A 335 -22.24 -4.62 4.93
N PRO A 336 -23.32 -3.85 4.76
CA PRO A 336 -24.62 -4.37 4.30
C PRO A 336 -24.61 -4.79 2.82
N TRP A 337 -23.53 -4.52 2.09
CA TRP A 337 -23.39 -4.86 0.68
C TRP A 337 -23.01 -6.33 0.45
N PHE A 338 -22.45 -7.03 1.44
CA PHE A 338 -22.11 -8.45 1.29
C PHE A 338 -23.33 -9.33 1.59
N ASP A 339 -23.81 -10.06 0.59
CA ASP A 339 -25.00 -10.90 0.67
C ASP A 339 -24.65 -12.32 1.17
N TRP A 340 -24.64 -12.46 2.50
CA TRP A 340 -24.48 -13.76 3.17
C TRP A 340 -25.57 -14.78 2.80
N GLU A 341 -26.76 -14.30 2.47
CA GLU A 341 -27.92 -15.13 2.16
C GLU A 341 -27.79 -15.70 0.73
N ALA A 342 -27.28 -14.92 -0.23
CA ALA A 342 -26.87 -15.43 -1.53
C ALA A 342 -25.74 -16.46 -1.43
N LEU A 343 -24.72 -16.21 -0.59
CA LEU A 343 -23.66 -17.18 -0.33
C LEU A 343 -24.22 -18.51 0.22
N ARG A 344 -25.16 -18.45 1.17
CA ARG A 344 -25.86 -19.62 1.72
C ARG A 344 -26.60 -20.40 0.63
N ARG A 345 -27.38 -19.72 -0.22
CA ARG A 345 -28.11 -20.36 -1.32
C ARG A 345 -27.18 -21.06 -2.32
N VAL A 346 -26.04 -20.44 -2.64
CA VAL A 346 -25.01 -21.08 -3.48
C VAL A 346 -24.49 -22.35 -2.82
N ALA A 347 -24.11 -22.29 -1.54
CA ALA A 347 -23.60 -23.45 -0.83
C ALA A 347 -24.61 -24.62 -0.77
N GLU A 348 -25.90 -24.33 -0.60
CA GLU A 348 -26.98 -25.32 -0.61
C GLU A 348 -27.26 -25.91 -1.99
N ALA A 349 -27.09 -25.12 -3.05
CA ALA A 349 -27.29 -25.58 -4.42
C ALA A 349 -26.16 -26.49 -4.93
N PHE A 350 -24.99 -26.45 -4.31
CA PHE A 350 -23.81 -27.23 -4.67
C PHE A 350 -23.27 -28.04 -3.48
N PRO A 351 -24.04 -29.03 -2.95
CA PRO A 351 -23.70 -29.74 -1.72
C PRO A 351 -22.41 -30.58 -1.82
N ASP A 352 -22.06 -31.06 -3.03
CA ASP A 352 -20.83 -31.82 -3.28
C ASP A 352 -19.60 -30.90 -3.53
N GLY A 353 -19.85 -29.62 -3.79
CA GLY A 353 -18.84 -28.57 -3.98
C GLY A 353 -18.39 -27.97 -2.65
N ALA A 354 -17.41 -27.05 -2.71
CA ALA A 354 -16.98 -26.27 -1.57
C ALA A 354 -16.99 -24.77 -1.89
N VAL A 355 -17.59 -23.98 -1.00
CA VAL A 355 -17.60 -22.51 -1.09
C VAL A 355 -16.45 -21.96 -0.27
N VAL A 356 -15.44 -21.39 -0.92
CA VAL A 356 -14.22 -20.88 -0.29
C VAL A 356 -14.29 -19.36 -0.15
N VAL A 357 -14.08 -18.84 1.05
CA VAL A 357 -14.17 -17.41 1.35
C VAL A 357 -12.84 -16.92 1.93
N ILE A 358 -12.17 -16.00 1.22
CA ILE A 358 -10.88 -15.43 1.61
C ILE A 358 -11.07 -13.94 1.95
N GLY A 359 -10.98 -13.59 3.22
CA GLY A 359 -11.23 -12.22 3.69
C GLY A 359 -11.20 -12.13 5.21
N ASP A 360 -11.20 -10.91 5.72
CA ASP A 360 -11.28 -10.66 7.16
C ASP A 360 -12.71 -10.95 7.65
N VAL A 361 -12.84 -11.98 8.50
CA VAL A 361 -14.11 -12.59 8.87
C VAL A 361 -14.74 -11.78 10.00
N PRO A 362 -15.97 -11.24 9.85
CA PRO A 362 -16.62 -10.49 10.91
C PRO A 362 -16.92 -11.40 12.11
N PRO A 363 -17.08 -10.84 13.32
CA PRO A 363 -17.46 -11.63 14.49
C PRO A 363 -18.86 -12.26 14.35
N ASP A 364 -19.75 -11.59 13.63
CA ASP A 364 -21.18 -11.93 13.54
C ASP A 364 -21.51 -12.63 12.20
N VAL A 365 -20.83 -13.73 11.90
CA VAL A 365 -21.13 -14.55 10.71
C VAL A 365 -22.43 -15.34 10.95
N PRO A 366 -23.40 -15.33 10.01
CA PRO A 366 -24.60 -16.15 10.13
C PRO A 366 -24.28 -17.65 10.09
N ARG A 367 -25.24 -18.50 10.44
CA ARG A 367 -25.07 -19.94 10.33
C ARG A 367 -24.98 -20.34 8.85
N LEU A 368 -23.83 -20.88 8.44
CA LEU A 368 -23.56 -21.30 7.07
C LEU A 368 -23.61 -22.84 6.92
N PRO A 369 -23.87 -23.36 5.71
CA PRO A 369 -23.75 -24.78 5.40
C PRO A 369 -22.34 -25.32 5.63
N GLY A 370 -22.22 -26.63 5.89
CA GLY A 370 -20.95 -27.26 6.26
C GLY A 370 -19.88 -27.27 5.18
N ASN A 371 -20.25 -26.98 3.93
CA ASN A 371 -19.36 -26.85 2.78
C ASN A 371 -18.89 -25.40 2.53
N VAL A 372 -19.12 -24.47 3.47
CA VAL A 372 -18.55 -23.11 3.42
C VAL A 372 -17.28 -23.05 4.28
N HIS A 373 -16.17 -22.65 3.66
CA HIS A 373 -14.84 -22.60 4.27
C HIS A 373 -14.33 -21.16 4.32
N LEU A 374 -14.23 -20.60 5.54
CA LEU A 374 -13.69 -19.27 5.79
C LEU A 374 -12.18 -19.37 6.06
N LEU A 375 -11.34 -18.93 5.14
CA LEU A 375 -9.87 -19.09 5.22
C LEU A 375 -9.16 -17.92 5.91
N GLY A 376 -9.85 -16.80 6.14
CA GLY A 376 -9.25 -15.56 6.62
C GLY A 376 -8.52 -14.77 5.51
N PRO A 377 -7.88 -13.65 5.85
CA PRO A 377 -7.20 -12.80 4.86
C PRO A 377 -5.92 -13.46 4.33
N ARG A 378 -5.59 -13.21 3.07
CA ARG A 378 -4.32 -13.61 2.44
C ARG A 378 -3.61 -12.40 1.82
N PRO A 379 -2.26 -12.37 1.81
CA PRO A 379 -1.53 -11.41 1.01
C PRO A 379 -1.94 -11.51 -0.45
N GLN A 380 -2.18 -10.36 -1.10
CA GLN A 380 -2.63 -10.36 -2.49
C GLN A 380 -1.71 -11.13 -3.45
N PRO A 381 -0.36 -11.12 -3.32
CA PRO A 381 0.51 -11.93 -4.18
C PRO A 381 0.26 -13.45 -4.10
N GLU A 382 -0.39 -13.94 -3.03
CA GLU A 382 -0.74 -15.36 -2.87
C GLU A 382 -2.10 -15.69 -3.50
N LEU A 383 -2.99 -14.70 -3.68
CA LEU A 383 -4.33 -14.92 -4.23
C LEU A 383 -4.35 -15.67 -5.56
N PRO A 384 -3.48 -15.41 -6.56
CA PRO A 384 -3.51 -16.14 -7.83
C PRO A 384 -3.45 -17.67 -7.65
N ALA A 385 -2.72 -18.18 -6.65
CA ALA A 385 -2.61 -19.61 -6.36
C ALA A 385 -3.95 -20.22 -5.89
N TYR A 386 -4.74 -19.44 -5.16
CA TYR A 386 -6.10 -19.79 -4.74
C TYR A 386 -7.09 -19.66 -5.89
N LEU A 387 -7.10 -18.49 -6.56
CA LEU A 387 -8.14 -18.15 -7.54
C LEU A 387 -8.16 -19.15 -8.69
N ARG A 388 -7.00 -19.57 -9.20
CA ARG A 388 -6.88 -20.55 -10.31
C ARG A 388 -7.47 -21.92 -9.99
N ARG A 389 -7.82 -22.21 -8.74
CA ARG A 389 -8.49 -23.45 -8.34
C ARG A 389 -10.00 -23.32 -8.28
N PHE A 390 -10.51 -22.09 -8.30
CA PHE A 390 -11.94 -21.86 -8.36
C PHE A 390 -12.47 -22.22 -9.74
N ALA A 391 -13.56 -22.99 -9.75
CA ALA A 391 -14.38 -23.18 -10.93
C ALA A 391 -15.18 -21.92 -11.25
N VAL A 392 -15.59 -21.15 -10.23
CA VAL A 392 -16.33 -19.88 -10.37
C VAL A 392 -15.90 -18.91 -9.26
N GLY A 393 -15.65 -17.65 -9.63
CA GLY A 393 -15.47 -16.52 -8.72
C GLY A 393 -16.79 -15.82 -8.42
N LEU A 394 -17.07 -15.48 -7.17
CA LEU A 394 -18.33 -14.87 -6.74
C LEU A 394 -18.21 -13.36 -6.51
N VAL A 395 -19.27 -12.64 -6.85
CA VAL A 395 -19.54 -11.27 -6.40
C VAL A 395 -20.89 -11.25 -5.69
N PRO A 396 -21.02 -11.77 -4.45
CA PRO A 396 -22.29 -11.92 -3.75
C PRO A 396 -22.72 -10.59 -3.13
N PHE A 397 -23.10 -9.63 -3.98
CA PHE A 397 -23.42 -8.27 -3.55
C PHE A 397 -24.94 -8.07 -3.47
N VAL A 398 -25.39 -7.32 -2.47
CA VAL A 398 -26.77 -6.82 -2.44
C VAL A 398 -26.91 -5.74 -3.52
N VAL A 399 -27.86 -5.92 -4.44
CA VAL A 399 -28.15 -4.92 -5.48
C VAL A 399 -28.77 -3.68 -4.86
N SER A 400 -28.11 -2.54 -5.04
CA SER A 400 -28.51 -1.25 -4.52
C SER A 400 -27.92 -0.15 -5.40
N GLU A 401 -28.34 1.07 -5.15
CA GLU A 401 -27.76 2.27 -5.77
C GLU A 401 -26.24 2.36 -5.51
N VAL A 402 -25.76 1.92 -4.35
CA VAL A 402 -24.32 1.87 -4.04
C VAL A 402 -23.61 0.80 -4.86
N SER A 403 -24.17 -0.42 -4.95
CA SER A 403 -23.51 -1.52 -5.69
C SER A 403 -23.63 -1.41 -7.22
N HIS A 404 -24.55 -0.60 -7.75
CA HIS A 404 -24.49 -0.18 -9.15
C HIS A 404 -23.32 0.77 -9.42
N ALA A 405 -22.92 1.55 -8.41
CA ALA A 405 -21.86 2.54 -8.48
C ALA A 405 -20.48 2.00 -8.07
N VAL A 406 -20.22 0.69 -8.26
CA VAL A 406 -18.88 0.10 -8.00
C VAL A 406 -18.33 -0.61 -9.23
N SER A 407 -17.00 -0.70 -9.29
CA SER A 407 -16.26 -1.55 -10.22
C SER A 407 -15.44 -2.56 -9.43
N PRO A 408 -15.94 -3.78 -9.15
CA PRO A 408 -15.30 -4.70 -8.22
C PRO A 408 -13.96 -5.22 -8.75
N LEU A 409 -12.86 -4.91 -8.05
CA LEU A 409 -11.50 -5.36 -8.40
C LEU A 409 -11.39 -6.87 -8.62
N LYS A 410 -12.08 -7.64 -7.76
CA LYS A 410 -12.09 -9.10 -7.79
C LYS A 410 -12.52 -9.68 -9.13
N VAL A 411 -13.39 -8.99 -9.87
CA VAL A 411 -13.85 -9.45 -11.20
C VAL A 411 -12.65 -9.57 -12.13
N TYR A 412 -11.82 -8.54 -12.19
CA TYR A 412 -10.62 -8.53 -13.04
C TYR A 412 -9.56 -9.52 -12.54
N GLU A 413 -9.44 -9.72 -11.22
CA GLU A 413 -8.55 -10.71 -10.61
C GLU A 413 -8.97 -12.16 -10.91
N TYR A 414 -10.27 -12.46 -10.94
CA TYR A 414 -10.81 -13.75 -11.39
C TYR A 414 -10.55 -13.98 -12.88
N LEU A 415 -10.88 -13.01 -13.73
CA LEU A 415 -10.72 -13.15 -15.18
C LEU A 415 -9.24 -13.33 -15.57
N ALA A 416 -8.34 -12.56 -14.95
CA ALA A 416 -6.88 -12.71 -15.10
C ALA A 416 -6.32 -14.02 -14.51
N SER A 417 -7.12 -14.74 -13.72
CA SER A 417 -6.83 -16.09 -13.23
C SER A 417 -7.47 -17.18 -14.09
N GLY A 418 -8.18 -16.83 -15.16
CA GLY A 418 -8.90 -17.77 -16.01
C GLY A 418 -10.20 -18.30 -15.38
N VAL A 419 -10.75 -17.59 -14.40
CA VAL A 419 -11.91 -18.01 -13.62
C VAL A 419 -13.14 -17.22 -14.07
N PRO A 420 -14.25 -17.88 -14.49
CA PRO A 420 -15.49 -17.19 -14.80
C PRO A 420 -16.12 -16.61 -13.54
N VAL A 421 -16.85 -15.51 -13.70
CA VAL A 421 -17.42 -14.75 -12.59
C VAL A 421 -18.93 -14.90 -12.56
N ALA A 422 -19.49 -15.15 -11.39
CA ALA A 422 -20.93 -15.09 -11.12
C ALA A 422 -21.25 -13.90 -10.22
N ALA A 423 -22.19 -13.07 -10.67
CA ALA A 423 -22.56 -11.82 -10.01
C ALA A 423 -24.06 -11.53 -10.14
N PRO A 424 -24.63 -10.68 -9.28
CA PRO A 424 -25.93 -10.05 -9.54
C PRO A 424 -25.83 -9.06 -10.72
N PRO A 425 -26.95 -8.56 -11.26
CA PRO A 425 -26.96 -7.63 -12.41
C PRO A 425 -26.49 -6.23 -12.02
N LEU A 426 -25.19 -6.07 -11.81
CA LEU A 426 -24.56 -4.76 -11.62
C LEU A 426 -24.24 -4.16 -13.00
N ARG A 427 -24.70 -2.94 -13.27
CA ARG A 427 -24.51 -2.22 -14.54
C ARG A 427 -23.05 -2.17 -15.00
N ALA A 428 -22.11 -2.00 -14.06
CA ALA A 428 -20.67 -2.00 -14.34
C ALA A 428 -20.10 -3.34 -14.85
N LEU A 429 -20.85 -4.44 -14.72
CA LEU A 429 -20.44 -5.78 -15.12
C LEU A 429 -21.10 -6.25 -16.43
N GLU A 430 -22.07 -5.51 -16.96
CA GLU A 430 -22.78 -5.86 -18.17
C GLU A 430 -21.81 -5.90 -19.38
N GLY A 431 -21.85 -7.00 -20.12
CA GLY A 431 -21.07 -7.17 -21.35
C GLY A 431 -19.59 -7.52 -21.17
N ILE A 432 -19.10 -7.71 -19.93
CA ILE A 432 -17.72 -8.17 -19.69
C ILE A 432 -17.61 -9.67 -20.02
N ALA A 433 -16.68 -10.03 -20.89
CA ALA A 433 -16.43 -11.42 -21.26
C ALA A 433 -16.03 -12.27 -20.03
N GLY A 434 -16.65 -13.44 -19.88
CA GLY A 434 -16.42 -14.33 -18.73
C GLY A 434 -17.19 -13.94 -17.46
N VAL A 435 -18.01 -12.89 -17.49
CA VAL A 435 -18.90 -12.50 -16.39
C VAL A 435 -20.33 -12.93 -16.71
N HIS A 436 -20.94 -13.64 -15.76
CA HIS A 436 -22.30 -14.14 -15.83
C HIS A 436 -23.13 -13.45 -14.77
N VAL A 437 -24.16 -12.72 -15.19
CA VAL A 437 -25.06 -11.98 -14.30
C VAL A 437 -26.46 -12.61 -14.28
N ALA A 438 -27.05 -12.70 -13.09
CA ALA A 438 -28.43 -13.13 -12.90
C ALA A 438 -29.00 -12.58 -11.59
N ASP A 439 -30.33 -12.41 -11.49
CA ASP A 439 -31.00 -11.97 -10.26
C ASP A 439 -30.75 -12.94 -9.10
N ASP A 440 -30.76 -14.24 -9.37
CA ASP A 440 -30.32 -15.26 -8.43
C ASP A 440 -28.86 -15.65 -8.73
N LEU A 441 -27.99 -15.43 -7.75
CA LEU A 441 -26.57 -15.79 -7.83
C LEU A 441 -26.36 -17.27 -8.13
N VAL A 442 -27.26 -18.16 -7.70
CA VAL A 442 -27.18 -19.60 -8.02
C VAL A 442 -27.24 -19.84 -9.53
N ASP A 443 -28.11 -19.11 -10.23
CA ASP A 443 -28.26 -19.26 -11.69
C ASP A 443 -27.06 -18.67 -12.43
N ALA A 444 -26.49 -17.57 -11.93
CA ALA A 444 -25.22 -17.04 -12.43
C ALA A 444 -24.08 -18.05 -12.28
N VAL A 445 -23.99 -18.75 -11.14
CA VAL A 445 -22.98 -19.80 -10.91
C VAL A 445 -23.20 -20.97 -11.87
N ARG A 446 -24.44 -21.44 -12.06
CA ARG A 446 -24.74 -22.51 -13.03
C ARG A 446 -24.31 -22.11 -14.45
N ALA A 447 -24.61 -20.88 -14.86
CA ALA A 447 -24.22 -20.36 -16.16
C ALA A 447 -22.70 -20.27 -16.31
N ALA A 448 -21.99 -19.82 -15.29
CA ALA A 448 -20.53 -19.74 -15.27
C ALA A 448 -19.85 -21.12 -15.37
N LEU A 449 -20.41 -22.15 -14.72
CA LEU A 449 -19.86 -23.52 -14.74
C LEU A 449 -19.95 -24.19 -16.12
N VAL A 450 -20.95 -23.84 -16.93
CA VAL A 450 -21.13 -24.40 -18.30
C VAL A 450 -20.73 -23.43 -19.40
N GLY A 451 -20.28 -22.23 -19.02
CA GLY A 451 -19.85 -21.18 -19.94
C GLY A 451 -18.55 -21.53 -20.68
N PRO A 452 -18.19 -20.74 -21.70
CA PRO A 452 -16.89 -20.89 -22.33
C PRO A 452 -15.76 -20.59 -21.33
N PRO A 453 -14.57 -21.20 -21.51
CA PRO A 453 -13.43 -20.88 -20.68
C PRO A 453 -13.05 -19.40 -20.84
N VAL A 454 -12.57 -18.80 -19.75
CA VAL A 454 -12.13 -17.40 -19.76
C VAL A 454 -10.75 -17.29 -20.43
N ASP A 455 -10.63 -16.40 -21.41
CA ASP A 455 -9.34 -16.02 -21.99
C ASP A 455 -8.60 -15.08 -21.03
N ARG A 456 -7.69 -15.67 -20.27
CA ARG A 456 -6.83 -14.97 -19.32
C ARG A 456 -5.94 -13.90 -19.98
N GLU A 457 -5.42 -14.18 -21.16
CA GLU A 457 -4.53 -13.23 -21.83
C GLU A 457 -5.33 -12.02 -22.34
N GLN A 458 -6.55 -12.25 -22.83
CA GLN A 458 -7.47 -11.16 -23.16
C GLN A 458 -7.79 -10.31 -21.92
N ALA A 459 -8.16 -10.92 -20.80
CA ALA A 459 -8.45 -10.19 -19.57
C ALA A 459 -7.26 -9.35 -19.09
N LEU A 460 -6.04 -9.90 -19.15
CA LEU A 460 -4.81 -9.17 -18.82
C LEU A 460 -4.52 -8.01 -19.77
N ARG A 461 -4.82 -8.15 -21.07
CA ARG A 461 -4.65 -7.08 -22.07
C ARG A 461 -5.71 -5.97 -21.99
N GLU A 462 -6.93 -6.30 -21.56
CA GLU A 462 -8.05 -5.36 -21.57
C GLU A 462 -8.21 -4.62 -20.24
N HIS A 463 -7.69 -5.17 -19.14
CA HIS A 463 -7.97 -4.69 -17.78
C HIS A 463 -6.72 -4.48 -16.94
N SER A 464 -5.55 -4.17 -17.52
CA SER A 464 -4.32 -3.98 -16.72
C SER A 464 -4.25 -2.61 -16.03
N TRP A 465 -3.58 -2.55 -14.87
CA TRP A 465 -3.25 -1.25 -14.25
C TRP A 465 -2.39 -0.38 -15.18
N THR A 466 -1.58 -1.00 -16.03
CA THR A 466 -0.78 -0.30 -17.04
C THR A 466 -1.66 0.50 -17.99
N ASP A 467 -2.70 -0.12 -18.53
CA ASP A 467 -3.60 0.54 -19.48
C ASP A 467 -4.44 1.61 -18.80
N ARG A 468 -4.88 1.36 -17.56
CA ARG A 468 -5.54 2.39 -16.73
C ARG A 468 -4.61 3.59 -16.49
N CYS A 469 -3.38 3.36 -16.05
CA CYS A 469 -2.38 4.43 -15.85
C CYS A 469 -2.10 5.19 -17.15
N ARG A 470 -2.02 4.49 -18.30
CA ARG A 470 -1.82 5.11 -19.61
C ARG A 470 -2.96 6.05 -19.96
N THR A 471 -4.20 5.59 -19.78
CA THR A 471 -5.40 6.39 -20.06
C THR A 471 -5.46 7.62 -19.15
N ILE A 472 -5.26 7.45 -17.84
CA ILE A 472 -5.30 8.54 -16.87
C ILE A 472 -4.19 9.58 -17.14
N LEU A 473 -2.96 9.16 -17.41
CA LEU A 473 -1.88 10.08 -17.78
C LEU A 473 -2.14 10.77 -19.12
N GLY A 474 -2.69 10.05 -20.10
CA GLY A 474 -3.05 10.61 -21.41
C GLY A 474 -4.06 11.75 -21.28
N LEU A 475 -5.05 11.60 -20.39
CA LEU A 475 -6.01 12.66 -20.05
C LEU A 475 -5.35 13.86 -19.35
N ALA A 476 -4.25 13.65 -18.62
CA ALA A 476 -3.39 14.71 -18.10
C ALA A 476 -2.43 15.31 -19.16
N GLY A 477 -2.55 14.92 -20.44
CA GLY A 477 -1.68 15.38 -21.53
C GLY A 477 -0.26 14.83 -21.46
N ARG A 478 -0.07 13.67 -20.82
CA ARG A 478 1.22 12.98 -20.65
C ARG A 478 1.15 11.57 -21.20
N ASP A 479 2.25 11.09 -21.76
CA ASP A 479 2.37 9.70 -22.18
C ASP A 479 3.19 8.90 -21.16
N LEU A 480 2.85 7.63 -20.98
CA LEU A 480 3.77 6.68 -20.35
C LEU A 480 5.00 6.52 -21.25
N ASP A 481 6.19 6.62 -20.66
CA ASP A 481 7.44 6.41 -21.41
C ASP A 481 7.47 5.00 -22.02
N PRO A 482 7.40 4.88 -23.36
CA PRO A 482 7.40 3.58 -24.02
C PRO A 482 8.72 2.83 -23.82
N ALA A 483 9.82 3.51 -23.46
CA ALA A 483 11.12 2.90 -23.22
C ALA A 483 11.22 2.15 -21.88
N VAL A 484 10.25 2.34 -20.95
CA VAL A 484 10.15 1.52 -19.74
C VAL A 484 9.37 0.23 -20.05
N GLU A 485 9.95 -0.59 -20.93
CA GLU A 485 9.37 -1.88 -21.35
C GLU A 485 9.39 -2.92 -20.22
N ARG A 486 10.35 -2.82 -19.28
CA ARG A 486 10.47 -3.75 -18.14
C ARG A 486 10.10 -3.06 -16.83
N PRO A 487 9.03 -3.49 -16.15
CA PRO A 487 8.63 -2.96 -14.85
C PRO A 487 9.78 -3.00 -13.84
N VAL A 488 10.05 -1.88 -13.16
CA VAL A 488 10.96 -1.88 -12.01
C VAL A 488 10.29 -2.61 -10.84
N ALA A 489 10.98 -3.57 -10.22
CA ALA A 489 10.44 -4.26 -9.06
C ALA A 489 10.21 -3.29 -7.89
N VAL A 490 8.98 -3.29 -7.34
CA VAL A 490 8.64 -2.52 -6.13
C VAL A 490 8.58 -3.50 -4.95
N PRO A 491 9.64 -3.64 -4.15
CA PRO A 491 9.66 -4.62 -3.07
C PRO A 491 8.65 -4.23 -1.97
N ILE A 492 7.83 -5.20 -1.59
CA ILE A 492 7.02 -5.17 -0.37
C ILE A 492 7.81 -5.90 0.71
N ARG A 493 7.95 -5.29 1.89
CA ARG A 493 8.69 -5.87 3.01
C ARG A 493 7.82 -5.94 4.25
N PRO A 494 8.00 -6.94 5.14
CA PRO A 494 7.36 -6.95 6.43
C PRO A 494 7.63 -5.65 7.21
N ALA A 495 6.56 -5.00 7.65
CA ALA A 495 6.55 -4.02 8.71
C ALA A 495 6.67 -4.77 10.03
N ILE A 496 7.55 -4.30 10.89
CA ILE A 496 7.62 -4.78 12.26
C ILE A 496 6.59 -3.99 13.06
N HIS A 497 5.33 -4.46 13.16
CA HIS A 497 4.33 -3.89 14.08
C HIS A 497 3.42 -4.94 14.72
N TRP A 498 3.05 -4.67 15.98
CA TRP A 498 2.45 -5.59 16.95
C TRP A 498 0.90 -5.46 17.06
N PRO A 499 0.16 -6.49 17.52
CA PRO A 499 -1.30 -6.53 17.60
C PRO A 499 -2.05 -5.37 18.30
N PRO A 500 -3.34 -5.13 17.94
CA PRO A 500 -4.19 -4.08 18.50
C PRO A 500 -4.42 -4.11 20.01
N SER A 501 -4.30 -5.26 20.65
CA SER A 501 -4.46 -5.44 22.11
C SER A 501 -3.42 -4.69 22.94
N GLU A 502 -2.37 -4.16 22.30
CA GLU A 502 -1.34 -3.35 22.96
C GLU A 502 -1.40 -1.87 22.62
N ARG A 503 -2.44 -1.44 21.90
CA ARG A 503 -2.79 -0.03 21.73
C ARG A 503 -3.46 0.47 23.02
N LEU A 504 -2.67 0.94 23.99
CA LEU A 504 -3.22 1.53 25.22
C LEU A 504 -3.88 2.89 24.95
N GLY A 505 -5.16 3.03 25.35
CA GLY A 505 -5.68 4.29 25.91
C GLY A 505 -6.62 5.12 25.03
N GLY A 506 -7.78 4.57 24.67
CA GLY A 506 -9.00 5.34 24.38
C GLY A 506 -10.00 5.11 25.52
N GLY A 507 -9.77 5.73 26.66
CA GLY A 507 -10.81 5.80 27.69
C GLY A 507 -11.99 6.59 27.15
N ARG A 508 -13.20 6.06 27.32
CA ARG A 508 -14.44 6.85 27.23
C ARG A 508 -14.26 8.15 28.03
N ARG A 509 -14.32 9.30 27.36
CA ARG A 509 -15.04 10.50 27.79
C ARG A 509 -15.44 11.31 26.57
#